data_AF-A0AA41G4V8-F1
#
_entry.id   AF-A0AA41G4V8-F1
#
_cell.length_a   1.000
_cell.length_b   1.000
_cell.length_c   1.000
_cell.angle_alpha   90.00
_cell.angle_beta   90.00
_cell.angle_gamma   90.00
#
_symmetry.space_group_name_H-M   'P 1'
#
loop_
_entity.id
_entity.type
_entity.pdbx_description
1 polymer ?
#
loop_
_entity_poly.entity_id
_entity_poly.type
_entity_poly.pdbx_seq_one_letter_code
_entity_poly.pdbx_strand_id
1 'polypeptide(L)'
;MRREQTVDGLTSDSATELRRAARGNEHVAVADATDDSVRVVGEDEGLRELVRTLWVRELSAQEFGQPGLAAADRAVRMRLQRQV
;
A
#
# COMPACT_ATOMS: atom_id res chain seq x y z
N MET A 1 -7.17 -17.46 -5.14
CA MET A 1 -8.40 -17.08 -4.39
C MET A 1 -8.35 -15.57 -4.20
N ARG A 2 -9.45 -14.86 -4.43
CA ARG A 2 -9.49 -13.41 -4.21
C ARG A 2 -9.71 -13.12 -2.72
N ARG A 3 -8.96 -12.17 -2.17
CA ARG A 3 -9.01 -11.77 -0.75
C ARG A 3 -9.23 -10.27 -0.64
N GLU A 4 -9.88 -9.87 0.44
CA GLU A 4 -10.03 -8.47 0.83
C GLU A 4 -9.13 -8.20 2.04
N GLN A 5 -8.45 -7.05 2.02
CA GLN A 5 -7.67 -6.55 3.14
C GLN A 5 -8.04 -5.10 3.41
N THR A 6 -8.27 -4.76 4.67
CA THR A 6 -8.45 -3.38 5.10
C THR A 6 -7.18 -2.94 5.81
N VAL A 7 -6.64 -1.80 5.37
CA VAL A 7 -5.50 -1.14 5.97
C VAL A 7 -6.01 0.12 6.66
N ASP A 8 -6.01 0.12 7.99
CA ASP A 8 -6.58 1.18 8.83
C ASP A 8 -5.50 1.93 9.64
N GLY A 9 -5.94 3.00 10.31
CA GLY A 9 -5.07 3.87 11.11
C GLY A 9 -3.96 4.50 10.27
N LEU A 10 -4.25 4.80 9.01
CA LEU A 10 -3.37 5.49 8.09
C LEU A 10 -3.45 7.01 8.34
N THR A 11 -2.38 7.71 7.96
CA THR A 11 -2.49 9.15 7.70
C THR A 11 -3.10 9.35 6.31
N SER A 12 -3.66 10.53 6.05
CA SER A 12 -4.18 10.90 4.71
C SER A 12 -3.13 10.69 3.61
N ASP A 13 -1.87 11.01 3.88
CA ASP A 13 -0.77 10.78 2.94
C ASP A 13 -0.55 9.30 2.68
N SER A 14 -0.52 8.47 3.74
CA SER A 14 -0.38 7.02 3.59
C SER A 14 -1.55 6.37 2.86
N ALA A 15 -2.78 6.82 3.11
CA ALA A 15 -3.97 6.37 2.39
C ALA A 15 -3.91 6.77 0.90
N THR A 16 -3.43 7.98 0.61
CA THR A 16 -3.21 8.46 -0.76
C THR A 16 -2.16 7.63 -1.49
N GLU A 17 -1.04 7.33 -0.84
CA GLU A 17 0.05 6.57 -1.45
C GLU A 17 -0.29 5.09 -1.68
N LEU A 18 -1.06 4.47 -0.77
CA LEU A 18 -1.61 3.13 -0.98
C LEU A 18 -2.54 3.09 -2.20
N ARG A 19 -3.46 4.06 -2.34
CA ARG A 19 -4.33 4.16 -3.52
C ARG A 19 -3.52 4.31 -4.80
N ARG A 20 -2.46 5.10 -4.76
CA ARG A 20 -1.54 5.30 -5.91
C ARG A 20 -0.80 4.03 -6.27
N ALA A 21 -0.29 3.29 -5.28
CA ALA A 21 0.39 2.02 -5.50
C ALA A 21 -0.55 0.96 -6.09
N ALA A 22 -1.76 0.85 -5.53
CA ALA A 22 -2.77 -0.11 -5.98
C ALA A 22 -3.24 0.17 -7.42
N ARG A 23 -3.40 1.45 -7.82
CA ARG A 23 -3.72 1.80 -9.22
C ARG A 23 -2.68 1.35 -10.23
N GLY A 24 -1.42 1.19 -9.82
CA GLY A 24 -0.33 0.69 -10.65
C GLY A 24 -0.20 -0.84 -10.67
N ASN A 25 -1.09 -1.58 -9.98
CA ASN A 25 -1.05 -3.04 -9.92
C ASN A 25 -2.30 -3.64 -10.59
N GLU A 26 -2.11 -4.42 -11.65
CA GLU A 26 -3.22 -5.00 -12.44
C GLU A 26 -4.03 -6.05 -11.66
N HIS A 27 -3.47 -6.61 -10.59
CA HIS A 27 -4.04 -7.70 -9.81
C HIS A 27 -4.65 -7.26 -8.47
N VAL A 28 -4.64 -5.95 -8.18
CA VAL A 28 -5.21 -5.38 -6.96
C VAL A 28 -6.10 -4.19 -7.30
N ALA A 29 -7.32 -4.20 -6.77
CA ALA A 29 -8.26 -3.09 -6.86
C ALA A 29 -8.46 -2.42 -5.50
N VAL A 30 -8.70 -1.11 -5.50
CA VAL A 30 -9.22 -0.39 -4.33
C VAL A 30 -10.73 -0.53 -4.33
N ALA A 31 -11.30 -1.23 -3.35
CA ALA A 31 -12.74 -1.40 -3.22
C ALA A 31 -13.40 -0.27 -2.43
N ASP A 32 -12.67 0.33 -1.49
CA ASP A 32 -13.14 1.47 -0.71
C ASP A 32 -11.95 2.27 -0.15
N ALA A 33 -12.13 3.57 0.11
CA ALA A 33 -11.12 4.40 0.72
C ALA A 33 -11.71 5.62 1.45
N THR A 34 -11.13 5.90 2.60
CA THR A 34 -11.31 7.11 3.40
C THR A 34 -9.94 7.78 3.62
N ASP A 35 -9.89 8.83 4.44
CA ASP A 35 -8.64 9.52 4.76
C ASP A 35 -7.72 8.70 5.68
N ASP A 36 -8.25 7.74 6.43
CA ASP A 36 -7.50 6.94 7.41
C ASP A 36 -7.53 5.43 7.15
N SER A 37 -8.27 4.98 6.14
CA SER A 37 -8.35 3.57 5.77
C SER A 37 -8.52 3.33 4.27
N VAL A 38 -7.97 2.23 3.79
CA VAL A 38 -8.13 1.78 2.40
C VAL A 38 -8.41 0.28 2.39
N ARG A 39 -9.45 -0.12 1.67
CA ARG A 39 -9.79 -1.52 1.44
C ARG A 39 -9.33 -1.92 0.04
N VAL A 40 -8.46 -2.93 -0.01
CA VAL A 40 -7.94 -3.50 -1.25
C VAL A 40 -8.44 -4.92 -1.46
N VAL A 41 -8.66 -5.29 -2.72
CA VAL A 41 -9.14 -6.61 -3.12
C VAL A 41 -8.29 -7.13 -4.26
N GLY A 42 -7.67 -8.29 -4.08
CA GLY A 42 -6.77 -8.89 -5.06
C GLY A 42 -6.53 -10.36 -4.81
N GLU A 43 -5.76 -10.98 -5.68
CA GLU A 43 -5.24 -12.33 -5.46
C GLU A 43 -4.00 -12.28 -4.56
N ASP A 44 -3.65 -13.40 -3.92
CA ASP A 44 -2.48 -13.45 -3.02
C ASP A 44 -1.19 -12.99 -3.70
N GLU A 45 -1.01 -13.30 -4.98
CA GLU A 45 0.15 -12.85 -5.76
C GLU A 45 0.15 -11.33 -5.98
N GLY A 46 -1.00 -10.74 -6.34
CA GLY A 46 -1.15 -9.30 -6.49
C GLY A 46 -0.93 -8.54 -5.18
N LEU A 47 -1.41 -9.07 -4.05
CA LEU A 47 -1.18 -8.47 -2.73
C LEU A 47 0.31 -8.53 -2.34
N ARG A 48 1.00 -9.65 -2.63
CA ARG A 48 2.46 -9.75 -2.45
C ARG A 48 3.22 -8.79 -3.35
N GLU A 49 2.77 -8.62 -4.58
CA GLU A 49 3.36 -7.66 -5.51
C GLU A 49 3.17 -6.22 -5.03
N LEU A 50 1.98 -5.86 -4.55
CA LEU A 50 1.73 -4.55 -3.95
C LEU A 50 2.68 -4.26 -2.78
N VAL A 51 2.90 -5.24 -1.90
CA VAL A 51 3.89 -5.14 -0.80
C VAL A 51 5.30 -4.89 -1.33
N ARG A 52 5.71 -5.57 -2.42
CA ARG A 52 7.02 -5.34 -3.06
C ARG A 52 7.11 -3.96 -3.69
N THR A 53 6.07 -3.49 -4.38
CA THR A 53 6.01 -2.15 -4.99
C THR A 53 6.18 -1.06 -3.93
N LEU A 54 5.48 -1.18 -2.79
CA LEU A 54 5.65 -0.24 -1.67
C LEU A 54 7.08 -0.26 -1.11
N TRP A 55 7.73 -1.42 -1.07
CA TRP A 55 9.12 -1.52 -0.62
C TRP A 55 10.09 -0.81 -1.56
N VAL A 56 9.96 -1.04 -2.88
CA VAL A 56 10.80 -0.37 -3.87
C VAL A 56 10.64 1.14 -3.81
N ARG A 57 9.39 1.61 -3.67
CA ARG A 57 9.10 3.04 -3.52
C ARG A 57 9.64 3.62 -2.22
N GLU A 58 9.55 2.90 -1.10
CA GLU A 58 10.17 3.29 0.18
C GLU A 58 11.68 3.48 0.01
N LEU A 59 12.38 2.53 -0.61
CA LEU A 59 13.82 2.61 -0.83
C LEU A 59 14.19 3.78 -1.76
N SER A 60 13.44 3.97 -2.84
CA SER A 60 13.64 5.11 -3.74
C SER A 60 13.40 6.45 -3.04
N ALA A 61 12.34 6.57 -2.26
CA ALA A 61 12.06 7.77 -1.48
C ALA A 61 13.18 8.08 -0.47
N GLN A 62 13.79 7.05 0.14
CA GLN A 62 14.97 7.22 0.99
C GLN A 62 16.18 7.73 0.21
N GLU A 63 16.46 7.14 -0.96
CA GLU A 63 17.56 7.53 -1.84
C GLU A 63 17.47 8.99 -2.29
N PHE A 64 16.26 9.46 -2.60
CA PHE A 64 16.00 10.83 -3.08
C PHE A 64 15.65 11.83 -1.97
N GLY A 65 15.87 11.50 -0.70
CA GLY A 65 15.69 12.44 0.41
C GLY A 65 14.23 12.84 0.68
N GLN A 66 13.29 11.91 0.47
CA GLN A 66 11.86 12.08 0.69
C GLN A 66 11.37 11.28 1.91
N PRO A 67 11.75 11.66 3.14
CA PRO A 67 11.50 10.85 4.33
C PRO A 67 10.01 10.67 4.66
N GLY A 68 9.16 11.66 4.33
CA GLY A 68 7.70 11.55 4.52
C GLY A 68 7.09 10.46 3.65
N LEU A 69 7.47 10.42 2.36
CA LEU A 69 7.01 9.39 1.42
C LEU A 69 7.51 8.00 1.82
N ALA A 70 8.79 7.90 2.20
CA ALA A 70 9.36 6.65 2.69
C ALA A 70 8.63 6.13 3.93
N ALA A 71 8.30 7.01 4.88
CA ALA A 71 7.56 6.65 6.08
C ALA A 71 6.12 6.20 5.76
N ALA A 72 5.45 6.87 4.83
CA ALA A 72 4.11 6.51 4.37
C ALA A 72 4.09 5.12 3.71
N ASP A 73 4.98 4.88 2.74
CA ASP A 73 5.09 3.59 2.06
C ASP A 73 5.45 2.46 3.04
N ARG A 74 6.37 2.70 3.97
CA ARG A 74 6.73 1.75 5.04
C ARG A 74 5.53 1.42 5.94
N ALA A 75 4.79 2.44 6.37
CA ALA A 75 3.66 2.28 7.29
C ALA A 75 2.54 1.42 6.68
N VAL A 76 2.27 1.62 5.40
CA VAL A 76 1.30 0.82 4.63
C VAL A 76 1.83 -0.60 4.42
N ARG A 77 3.07 -0.74 3.94
CA ARG A 77 3.71 -2.04 3.66
C ARG A 77 3.70 -2.95 4.88
N MET A 78 4.10 -2.43 6.04
CA MET A 78 4.16 -3.21 7.28
C MET A 78 2.77 -3.70 7.74
N ARG A 79 1.69 -2.97 7.43
CA ARG A 79 0.32 -3.39 7.73
C ARG A 79 -0.16 -4.49 6.79
N LEU A 80 0.03 -4.30 5.48
CA LEU A 80 -0.31 -5.30 4.46
C LEU A 80 0.45 -6.61 4.70
N GLN A 81 1.76 -6.53 4.97
CA GLN A 81 2.62 -7.70 5.18
C GLN A 81 2.19 -8.56 6.38
N ARG A 82 1.50 -8.00 7.38
CA ARG A 82 0.95 -8.79 8.51
C ARG A 82 -0.29 -9.60 8.14
N GLN A 83 -0.89 -9.33 6.98
CA GLN A 83 -2.14 -9.92 6.52
C GLN A 83 -1.95 -10.87 5.31
N VAL A 84 -0.74 -10.91 4.74
CA VAL A 84 -0.35 -11.69 3.55
C VAL A 84 0.39 -12.96 3.94
#